data_AF-A0A955FDB0-F1
#
_entry.id   AF-A0A955FDB0-F1
#
_cell.length_a   1.000
_cell.length_b   1.000
_cell.length_c   1.000
_cell.angle_alpha   90.00
_cell.angle_beta   90.00
_cell.angle_gamma   90.00
#
_symmetry.space_group_name_H-M   'P 1'
#
loop_
_entity.id
_entity.type
_entity.pdbx_description
1 polymer ?
#
loop_
_entity_poly.entity_id
_entity_poly.type
_entity_poly.pdbx_seq_one_letter_code
_entity_poly.pdbx_strand_id
1 'polypeptide(L)'
;MTDVDNLSTQLRLHGNIPQTVLEDDIQNKITALCETAIPAAVTSTDHKVEHRVDESGHRKRVITWLGKTAIELAEAGREYHFSDEAHERVAIEIQEAVDAQENLAAGTAKVFISPKMTEKDASKAVAMAENLYDEDSVRVSRAITDEKGEIVGRTMQSLLVRDIPLSAWVAMLEDEANIFGRSFDIEDRDSALSIM
;
A
#
# COMPACT_ATOMS: atom_id res chain seq x y z
N MET A 1 -11.91 -7.74 5.57
CA MET A 1 -12.52 -8.49 4.45
C MET A 1 -12.09 -7.82 3.14
N THR A 2 -10.79 -7.67 2.92
CA THR A 2 -10.32 -6.38 2.38
C THR A 2 -9.86 -6.45 0.91
N ASP A 3 -9.22 -7.52 0.45
CA ASP A 3 -8.96 -7.74 -0.99
C ASP A 3 -9.59 -9.04 -1.53
N VAL A 4 -9.82 -9.99 -0.62
CA VAL A 4 -10.25 -11.36 -0.90
C VAL A 4 -11.72 -11.46 -1.27
N ASP A 5 -12.59 -10.68 -0.62
CA ASP A 5 -14.03 -10.72 -0.89
C ASP A 5 -14.37 -9.93 -2.16
N ASN A 6 -13.62 -8.87 -2.47
CA ASN A 6 -13.71 -8.21 -3.78
C ASN A 6 -13.23 -9.15 -4.89
N LEU A 7 -12.10 -9.83 -4.70
CA LEU A 7 -11.68 -10.86 -5.65
C LEU A 7 -12.73 -11.98 -5.76
N SER A 8 -13.24 -12.51 -4.64
CA SER A 8 -14.29 -13.55 -4.63
C SER A 8 -15.62 -13.11 -5.26
N THR A 9 -15.91 -11.81 -5.26
CA THR A 9 -17.10 -11.24 -5.91
C THR A 9 -16.85 -11.03 -7.40
N GLN A 10 -15.67 -10.54 -7.79
CA GLN A 10 -15.18 -10.48 -9.17
C GLN A 10 -15.12 -11.87 -9.83
N LEU A 11 -14.69 -12.89 -9.06
CA LEU A 11 -14.63 -14.30 -9.43
C LEU A 11 -15.99 -14.86 -9.87
N ARG A 12 -17.09 -14.38 -9.29
CA ARG A 12 -18.45 -14.80 -9.62
C ARG A 12 -19.01 -14.12 -10.88
N LEU A 13 -18.50 -12.95 -11.24
CA LEU A 13 -19.05 -12.11 -12.31
C LEU A 13 -18.43 -12.39 -13.70
N HIS A 14 -17.15 -12.76 -13.79
CA HIS A 14 -16.44 -12.81 -15.09
C HIS A 14 -15.74 -14.13 -15.47
N GLY A 15 -15.77 -15.15 -14.60
CA GLY A 15 -15.67 -16.57 -15.00
C GLY A 15 -14.37 -17.08 -15.62
N ASN A 16 -13.27 -16.31 -15.72
CA ASN A 16 -11.96 -16.84 -16.07
C ASN A 16 -10.84 -16.04 -15.38
N ILE A 17 -9.98 -16.74 -14.64
CA ILE A 17 -8.84 -16.15 -13.92
C ILE A 17 -7.56 -16.59 -14.63
N PRO A 18 -6.67 -15.67 -15.01
CA PRO A 18 -5.30 -16.04 -15.33
C PRO A 18 -4.65 -16.74 -14.13
N GLN A 19 -4.02 -17.89 -14.32
CA GLN A 19 -3.45 -18.72 -13.24
C GLN A 19 -2.58 -17.92 -12.24
N THR A 20 -1.84 -16.93 -12.74
CA THR A 20 -1.00 -16.03 -11.94
C THR A 20 -1.79 -15.22 -10.91
N VAL A 21 -3.01 -14.79 -11.24
CA VAL A 21 -3.89 -14.03 -10.32
C VAL A 21 -4.45 -14.95 -9.23
N LEU A 22 -4.70 -16.22 -9.54
CA LEU A 22 -5.16 -17.21 -8.55
C LEU A 22 -4.05 -17.58 -7.54
N GLU A 23 -2.80 -17.62 -7.98
CA GLU A 23 -1.65 -17.89 -7.10
C GLU A 23 -1.38 -16.71 -6.17
N ASP A 24 -1.45 -15.48 -6.69
CA ASP A 24 -1.37 -14.24 -5.90
C ASP A 24 -2.51 -14.17 -4.86
N ASP A 25 -3.74 -14.55 -5.25
CA ASP A 25 -4.93 -14.61 -4.39
C ASP A 25 -4.75 -15.53 -3.18
N ILE A 26 -4.25 -16.76 -3.38
CA ILE A 26 -4.08 -17.73 -2.29
C ILE A 26 -3.07 -17.23 -1.26
N GLN A 27 -1.99 -16.58 -1.69
CA GLN A 27 -0.99 -16.04 -0.77
C GLN A 27 -1.53 -14.81 -0.02
N ASN A 28 -2.22 -13.91 -0.71
CA ASN A 28 -2.85 -12.74 -0.07
C ASN A 28 -3.98 -13.14 0.90
N LYS A 29 -4.71 -14.24 0.63
CA LYS A 29 -5.73 -14.81 1.52
C LYS A 29 -5.18 -15.21 2.88
N ILE A 30 -3.96 -15.74 2.93
CA ILE A 30 -3.32 -16.13 4.20
C ILE A 30 -3.02 -14.87 5.03
N THR A 31 -2.48 -13.83 4.39
CA THR A 31 -2.21 -12.53 5.02
C THR A 31 -3.50 -11.88 5.52
N ALA A 32 -4.53 -11.80 4.67
CA ALA A 32 -5.82 -11.21 5.02
C ALA A 32 -6.56 -11.97 6.14
N LEU A 33 -6.48 -13.31 6.16
CA LEU A 33 -7.04 -14.13 7.24
C LEU A 33 -6.33 -13.83 8.56
N CYS A 34 -5.00 -13.72 8.56
CA CYS A 34 -4.23 -13.37 9.74
C CYS A 34 -4.59 -11.97 10.26
N GLU A 35 -4.68 -10.97 9.37
CA GLU A 35 -5.05 -9.59 9.73
C GLU A 35 -6.49 -9.47 10.23
N THR A 36 -7.42 -10.24 9.65
CA THR A 36 -8.83 -10.22 10.06
C THR A 36 -9.05 -10.97 11.38
N ALA A 37 -8.34 -12.09 11.60
CA ALA A 37 -8.52 -12.95 12.77
C ALA A 37 -7.79 -12.43 14.01
N ILE A 38 -6.75 -11.61 13.84
CA ILE A 38 -5.94 -11.07 14.92
C ILE A 38 -5.97 -9.54 14.80
N PRO A 39 -6.86 -8.85 15.55
CA PRO A 39 -6.90 -7.40 15.57
C PRO A 39 -5.52 -6.82 15.87
N ALA A 40 -5.10 -5.84 15.06
CA ALA A 40 -3.77 -5.22 15.10
C ALA A 40 -2.59 -6.16 14.83
N ALA A 41 -2.81 -7.27 14.10
CA ALA A 41 -1.69 -8.05 13.57
C ALA A 41 -0.86 -7.18 12.63
N VAL A 42 0.44 -7.18 12.87
CA VAL A 42 1.43 -6.61 11.95
C VAL A 42 1.86 -7.72 11.01
N THR A 43 1.51 -7.60 9.74
CA THR A 43 2.02 -8.51 8.71
C THR A 43 3.35 -7.99 8.20
N SER A 44 4.26 -8.90 7.86
CA SER A 44 5.59 -8.55 7.37
C SER A 44 5.84 -9.26 6.06
N THR A 45 6.28 -8.48 5.08
CA THR A 45 6.54 -8.93 3.71
C THR A 45 7.92 -8.46 3.29
N ASP A 46 8.73 -9.39 2.81
CA ASP A 46 10.06 -9.07 2.31
C ASP A 46 10.05 -9.05 0.77
N HIS A 47 10.47 -7.92 0.23
CA HIS A 47 10.69 -7.72 -1.19
C HIS A 47 12.17 -7.86 -1.50
N LYS A 48 12.47 -8.42 -2.66
CA LYS A 48 13.84 -8.59 -3.13
C LYS A 48 14.28 -7.36 -3.90
N VAL A 49 15.53 -6.93 -3.70
CA VAL A 49 16.15 -5.94 -4.57
C VAL A 49 16.91 -6.65 -5.68
N GLU A 50 16.53 -6.35 -6.91
CA GLU A 50 17.17 -6.83 -8.12
C GLU A 50 17.72 -5.67 -8.91
N HIS A 51 18.60 -5.97 -9.86
CA HIS A 51 19.04 -4.99 -10.83
C HIS A 51 18.71 -5.50 -12.22
N ARG A 52 17.94 -4.73 -12.98
CA ARG A 52 17.57 -5.03 -14.35
C ARG A 52 18.23 -4.02 -15.28
N VAL A 53 18.51 -4.44 -16.52
CA VAL A 53 19.00 -3.54 -17.55
C VAL A 53 17.78 -3.04 -18.31
N ASP A 54 17.59 -1.74 -18.39
CA ASP A 54 16.50 -1.13 -19.16
C ASP A 54 16.79 -1.17 -20.68
N GLU A 55 15.82 -0.74 -21.48
CA GLU A 55 15.93 -0.72 -22.95
C GLU A 55 17.09 0.16 -23.46
N SER A 56 17.55 1.11 -22.64
CA SER A 56 18.67 2.00 -22.94
C SER A 56 20.04 1.45 -22.49
N GLY A 57 20.07 0.25 -21.91
CA GLY A 57 21.28 -0.39 -21.41
C GLY A 57 21.70 0.04 -20.00
N HIS A 58 20.90 0.87 -19.30
CA HIS A 58 21.21 1.31 -17.95
C HIS A 58 20.72 0.30 -16.92
N ARG A 59 21.55 0.08 -15.89
CA ARG A 59 21.21 -0.82 -14.78
C ARG A 59 20.31 -0.08 -13.80
N LYS A 60 19.03 -0.45 -13.73
CA LYS A 60 18.06 0.08 -12.78
C LYS A 60 17.88 -0.88 -11.61
N ARG A 61 17.85 -0.32 -10.39
CA ARG A 61 17.38 -1.04 -9.20
C ARG A 61 15.88 -1.29 -9.33
N VAL A 62 15.44 -2.52 -9.07
CA VAL A 62 14.04 -2.93 -9.14
C VAL A 62 13.69 -3.66 -7.86
N ILE A 63 12.60 -3.26 -7.22
CA ILE A 63 12.07 -3.95 -6.03
C ILE A 63 11.02 -4.93 -6.52
N THR A 64 11.19 -6.22 -6.21
CA THR A 64 10.28 -7.27 -6.66
C THR A 64 9.59 -7.99 -5.52
N TRP A 65 8.32 -8.31 -5.75
CA TRP A 65 7.48 -9.12 -4.88
C TRP A 65 6.61 -10.05 -5.73
N LEU A 66 6.55 -11.34 -5.36
CA LEU A 66 5.80 -12.37 -6.09
C LEU A 66 6.06 -12.42 -7.61
N GLY A 67 7.31 -12.12 -8.02
CA GLY A 67 7.70 -12.12 -9.44
C GLY A 67 7.33 -10.86 -10.21
N LYS A 68 6.57 -9.93 -9.61
CA LYS A 68 6.26 -8.60 -10.15
C LYS A 68 7.14 -7.54 -9.51
N THR A 69 7.30 -6.40 -10.18
CA THR A 69 7.89 -5.21 -9.56
C THR A 69 6.89 -4.57 -8.60
N ALA A 70 7.36 -3.81 -7.61
CA ALA A 70 6.48 -3.06 -6.70
C ALA A 70 5.57 -2.08 -7.47
N ILE A 71 6.05 -1.54 -8.59
CA ILE A 71 5.27 -0.64 -9.47
C ILE A 71 4.17 -1.43 -10.18
N GLU A 72 4.51 -2.56 -10.83
CA GLU A 72 3.52 -3.43 -11.51
C GLU A 72 2.44 -3.92 -10.54
N LEU A 73 2.82 -4.21 -9.29
CA LEU A 73 1.87 -4.59 -8.25
C LEU A 73 0.92 -3.44 -7.90
N ALA A 74 1.44 -2.21 -7.71
CA ALA A 74 0.61 -1.04 -7.44
C ALA A 74 -0.31 -0.74 -8.64
N GLU A 75 0.19 -0.86 -9.87
CA GLU A 75 -0.60 -0.67 -11.09
C GLU A 75 -1.75 -1.69 -11.21
N ALA A 76 -1.53 -2.94 -10.80
CA ALA A 76 -2.58 -3.95 -10.75
C ALA A 76 -3.75 -3.55 -9.83
N GLY A 77 -3.55 -2.62 -8.89
CA GLY A 77 -4.62 -1.97 -8.12
C GLY A 77 -5.75 -1.41 -8.99
N ARG A 78 -5.42 -0.89 -10.20
CA ARG A 78 -6.42 -0.37 -11.14
C ARG A 78 -7.32 -1.46 -11.73
N GLU A 79 -6.86 -2.71 -11.75
CA GLU A 79 -7.66 -3.85 -12.19
C GLU A 79 -8.61 -4.34 -11.08
N TYR A 80 -8.30 -4.04 -9.82
CA TYR A 80 -9.12 -4.43 -8.66
C TYR A 80 -10.25 -3.44 -8.36
N HIS A 81 -9.98 -2.15 -8.54
CA HIS A 81 -10.92 -1.07 -8.28
C HIS A 81 -11.75 -0.71 -9.52
N PHE A 82 -13.02 -0.34 -9.31
CA PHE A 82 -13.95 -0.04 -10.41
C PHE A 82 -14.25 1.45 -10.56
N SER A 83 -14.22 2.18 -9.46
CA SER A 83 -14.54 3.59 -9.39
C SER A 83 -13.33 4.47 -9.67
N ASP A 84 -13.57 5.61 -10.31
CA ASP A 84 -12.53 6.62 -10.57
C ASP A 84 -11.96 7.13 -9.24
N GLU A 85 -12.79 7.26 -8.21
CA GLU A 85 -12.39 7.68 -6.86
C GLU A 85 -11.36 6.72 -6.23
N ALA A 86 -11.55 5.41 -6.40
CA ALA A 86 -10.58 4.42 -5.91
C ALA A 86 -9.30 4.42 -6.77
N HIS A 87 -9.39 4.70 -8.07
CA HIS A 87 -8.20 4.83 -8.93
C HIS A 87 -7.30 6.00 -8.57
N GLU A 88 -7.83 7.08 -7.99
CA GLU A 88 -7.01 8.19 -7.46
C GLU A 88 -6.08 7.72 -6.34
N ARG A 89 -6.52 6.80 -5.49
CA ARG A 89 -5.63 6.17 -4.48
C ARG A 89 -4.53 5.35 -5.11
N VAL A 90 -4.88 4.57 -6.13
CA VAL A 90 -3.91 3.74 -6.84
C VAL A 90 -2.80 4.61 -7.45
N ALA A 91 -3.12 5.82 -7.92
CA ALA A 91 -2.10 6.76 -8.40
C ALA A 91 -1.08 7.12 -7.30
N ILE A 92 -1.53 7.34 -6.07
CA ILE A 92 -0.64 7.62 -4.92
C ILE A 92 0.19 6.38 -4.56
N GLU A 93 -0.39 5.18 -4.61
CA GLU A 93 0.35 3.94 -4.35
C GLU A 93 1.42 3.65 -5.40
N ILE A 94 1.14 3.94 -6.68
CA ILE A 94 2.12 3.87 -7.75
C ILE A 94 3.27 4.85 -7.46
N GLN A 95 2.95 6.09 -7.06
CA GLN A 95 3.96 7.08 -6.71
C GLN A 95 4.82 6.65 -5.51
N GLU A 96 4.22 6.01 -4.50
CA GLU A 96 4.93 5.40 -3.37
C GLU A 96 5.90 4.33 -3.84
N ALA A 97 5.45 3.44 -4.73
CA ALA A 97 6.25 2.34 -5.26
C ALA A 97 7.42 2.83 -6.12
N VAL A 98 7.21 3.86 -6.94
CA VAL A 98 8.25 4.53 -7.72
C VAL A 98 9.29 5.15 -6.78
N ASP A 99 8.85 5.94 -5.80
CA ASP A 99 9.74 6.56 -4.82
C ASP A 99 10.52 5.51 -4.02
N ALA A 100 9.87 4.42 -3.59
CA ALA A 100 10.56 3.33 -2.92
C ALA A 100 11.64 2.71 -3.82
N GLN A 101 11.36 2.51 -5.11
CA GLN A 101 12.34 1.95 -6.03
C GLN A 101 13.54 2.88 -6.25
N GLU A 102 13.32 4.20 -6.29
CA GLU A 102 14.33 5.21 -6.60
C GLU A 102 15.11 5.68 -5.37
N ASN A 103 14.45 5.80 -4.22
CA ASN A 103 14.96 6.48 -3.04
C ASN A 103 15.11 5.57 -1.81
N LEU A 104 14.95 4.24 -1.94
CA LEU A 104 15.26 3.30 -0.84
C LEU A 104 16.70 3.48 -0.35
N ALA A 105 16.83 3.84 0.92
CA ALA A 105 18.09 4.11 1.60
C ALA A 105 18.22 3.29 2.89
N ALA A 106 19.43 2.86 3.21
CA ALA A 106 19.74 2.20 4.47
C ALA A 106 19.60 3.17 5.66
N GLY A 107 19.12 2.68 6.80
CA GLY A 107 18.96 3.48 8.02
C GLY A 107 17.73 4.39 8.05
N THR A 108 16.94 4.43 6.97
CA THR A 108 15.69 5.19 6.91
C THR A 108 14.48 4.25 6.90
N ALA A 109 13.46 4.57 7.70
CA ALA A 109 12.15 3.96 7.60
C ALA A 109 11.20 4.93 6.87
N LYS A 110 10.44 4.42 5.90
CA LYS A 110 9.37 5.13 5.22
C LYS A 110 8.04 4.67 5.79
N VAL A 111 7.19 5.61 6.18
CA VAL A 111 5.84 5.35 6.65
C VAL A 111 4.86 5.85 5.60
N PHE A 112 3.90 5.01 5.23
CA PHE A 112 2.78 5.32 4.35
C PHE A 112 1.50 5.17 5.17
N ILE A 113 0.74 6.26 5.29
CA ILE A 113 -0.53 6.30 6.01
C ILE A 113 -1.63 6.41 4.96
N SER A 114 -2.60 5.52 5.03
CA SER A 114 -3.74 5.48 4.12
C SER A 114 -5.01 5.44 4.96
N PRO A 115 -5.58 6.60 5.32
CA PRO A 115 -6.84 6.63 6.06
C PRO A 115 -7.95 5.97 5.23
N LYS A 116 -9.05 5.55 5.83
CA LYS A 116 -10.26 5.20 5.08
C LYS A 116 -10.78 6.39 4.29
N MET A 117 -11.45 6.11 3.18
CA MET A 117 -12.08 7.13 2.34
C MET A 117 -13.10 7.95 3.12
N THR A 118 -13.09 9.25 2.86
CA THR A 118 -14.08 10.19 3.41
C THR A 118 -15.19 10.42 2.39
N GLU A 119 -16.33 10.97 2.84
CA GLU A 119 -17.42 11.40 1.95
C GLU A 119 -16.97 12.48 0.95
N LYS A 120 -15.82 13.13 1.18
CA LYS A 120 -15.24 14.09 0.26
C LYS A 120 -14.53 13.42 -0.91
N ASP A 121 -13.86 12.29 -0.64
CA ASP A 121 -13.10 11.54 -1.65
C ASP A 121 -14.00 10.59 -2.44
N ALA A 122 -14.96 9.97 -1.77
CA ALA A 122 -15.93 9.07 -2.38
C ALA A 122 -17.19 8.99 -1.54
N SER A 123 -18.36 8.83 -2.18
CA SER A 123 -19.57 8.54 -1.41
C SER A 123 -19.40 7.28 -0.56
N LYS A 124 -20.03 7.20 0.61
CA LYS A 124 -19.99 5.98 1.43
C LYS A 124 -20.37 4.70 0.67
N ALA A 125 -21.32 4.77 -0.25
CA ALA A 125 -21.71 3.62 -1.06
C ALA A 125 -20.55 3.12 -1.95
N VAL A 126 -19.81 4.04 -2.57
CA VAL A 126 -18.63 3.73 -3.38
C VAL A 126 -17.50 3.22 -2.49
N ALA A 127 -17.17 3.94 -1.40
CA ALA A 127 -16.12 3.53 -0.47
C ALA A 127 -16.37 2.13 0.13
N MET A 128 -17.63 1.79 0.45
CA MET A 128 -17.99 0.45 0.92
C MET A 128 -17.88 -0.61 -0.18
N ALA A 129 -18.30 -0.30 -1.41
CA ALA A 129 -18.18 -1.22 -2.54
C ALA A 129 -16.71 -1.52 -2.90
N GLU A 130 -15.82 -0.57 -2.64
CA GLU A 130 -14.38 -0.69 -2.89
C GLU A 130 -13.59 -1.20 -1.67
N ASN A 131 -14.24 -1.50 -0.54
CA ASN A 131 -13.62 -1.85 0.76
C ASN A 131 -12.66 -0.79 1.33
N LEU A 132 -12.88 0.48 1.00
CA LEU A 132 -12.07 1.61 1.45
C LEU A 132 -12.73 2.37 2.60
N TYR A 133 -13.85 1.89 3.15
CA TYR A 133 -14.66 2.60 4.14
C TYR A 133 -14.32 2.26 5.61
N ASP A 134 -13.84 1.05 5.90
CA ASP A 134 -13.84 0.53 7.27
C ASP A 134 -12.55 0.80 8.04
N GLU A 135 -11.40 0.67 7.39
CA GLU A 135 -10.09 0.58 8.05
C GLU A 135 -9.09 1.56 7.44
N ASP A 136 -8.25 2.14 8.30
CA ASP A 136 -7.05 2.83 7.87
C ASP A 136 -5.92 1.81 7.71
N SER A 137 -4.95 2.08 6.86
CA SER A 137 -3.75 1.26 6.66
C SER A 137 -2.51 2.07 6.97
N VAL A 138 -1.61 1.53 7.78
CA VAL A 138 -0.28 2.07 8.02
C VAL A 138 0.74 1.04 7.56
N ARG A 139 1.62 1.44 6.64
CA ARG A 139 2.71 0.61 6.14
C ARG A 139 4.04 1.26 6.51
N VAL A 140 4.90 0.51 7.19
CA VAL A 140 6.27 0.92 7.50
C VAL A 140 7.21 0.05 6.70
N SER A 141 8.08 0.67 5.89
CA SER A 141 9.05 -0.07 5.10
C SER A 141 10.47 0.44 5.31
N ARG A 142 11.45 -0.46 5.23
CA ARG A 142 12.87 -0.15 5.42
C ARG A 142 13.74 -1.08 4.59
N ALA A 143 14.95 -0.62 4.26
CA ALA A 143 15.94 -1.43 3.57
C ALA A 143 16.42 -2.59 4.45
N ILE A 144 16.62 -3.75 3.84
CA ILE A 144 17.37 -4.88 4.41
C ILE A 144 18.78 -4.78 3.84
N THR A 145 19.78 -4.76 4.70
CA THR A 145 21.19 -4.69 4.30
C THR A 145 21.93 -5.99 4.62
N ASP A 146 22.91 -6.33 3.79
CA ASP A 146 23.87 -7.41 4.11
C ASP A 146 24.95 -6.94 5.11
N GLU A 147 25.90 -7.83 5.42
CA GLU A 147 27.02 -7.54 6.35
C GLU A 147 27.95 -6.42 5.86
N LYS A 148 27.90 -6.07 4.57
CA LYS A 148 28.69 -4.99 3.96
C LYS A 148 27.93 -3.66 3.93
N GLY A 149 26.66 -3.65 4.35
CA GLY A 149 25.78 -2.49 4.29
C GLY A 149 25.10 -2.30 2.93
N GLU A 150 25.22 -3.27 2.02
CA GLU A 150 24.57 -3.19 0.70
C GLU A 150 23.09 -3.53 0.83
N ILE A 151 22.24 -2.77 0.15
CA ILE A 151 20.78 -2.98 0.17
C ILE A 151 20.45 -4.20 -0.68
N VAL A 152 20.00 -5.27 -0.04
CA VAL A 152 19.63 -6.55 -0.68
C VAL A 152 18.12 -6.80 -0.73
N GLY A 153 17.34 -6.00 0.00
CA GLY A 153 15.90 -6.13 0.05
C GLY A 153 15.20 -4.92 0.66
N ARG A 154 13.88 -4.99 0.71
CA ARG A 154 13.00 -4.07 1.45
C ARG A 154 12.07 -4.93 2.29
N THR A 155 12.01 -4.71 3.59
CA THR A 155 10.95 -5.30 4.42
C THR A 155 9.84 -4.27 4.57
N MET A 156 8.61 -4.72 4.48
CA MET A 156 7.40 -3.91 4.66
C MET A 156 6.56 -4.53 5.75
N GLN A 157 6.14 -3.71 6.71
CA GLN A 157 5.26 -4.09 7.80
C GLN A 157 3.96 -3.33 7.65
N SER A 158 2.85 -4.04 7.55
CA SER A 158 1.53 -3.46 7.36
C SER A 158 0.67 -3.70 8.59
N LEU A 159 -0.14 -2.69 8.92
CA LEU A 159 -1.09 -2.72 10.02
C LEU A 159 -2.40 -2.07 9.55
N LEU A 160 -3.51 -2.79 9.71
CA LEU A 160 -4.84 -2.22 9.58
C LEU A 160 -5.25 -1.63 10.92
N VAL A 161 -5.59 -0.35 10.92
CA VAL A 161 -5.96 0.41 12.12
C VAL A 161 -7.43 0.79 12.07
N ARG A 162 -8.13 0.51 13.16
CA ARG A 162 -9.57 0.76 13.30
C ARG A 162 -9.81 1.99 14.16
N ASP A 163 -10.96 2.62 13.93
CA ASP A 163 -11.53 3.67 14.78
C ASP A 163 -10.66 4.93 14.98
N ILE A 164 -9.75 5.23 14.06
CA ILE A 164 -9.05 6.52 14.05
C ILE A 164 -9.90 7.53 13.25
N PRO A 165 -10.28 8.67 13.86
CA PRO A 165 -10.91 9.75 13.11
C PRO A 165 -9.87 10.47 12.26
N LEU A 166 -10.24 10.90 11.05
CA LEU A 166 -9.35 11.64 10.14
C LEU A 166 -8.69 12.85 10.81
N SER A 167 -9.43 13.56 11.67
CA SER A 167 -8.91 14.71 12.42
C SER A 167 -7.74 14.37 13.34
N ALA A 168 -7.62 13.12 13.80
CA ALA A 168 -6.47 12.69 14.59
C ALA A 168 -5.21 12.53 13.73
N TRP A 169 -5.35 12.06 12.48
CA TRP A 169 -4.25 12.05 11.52
C TRP A 169 -3.77 13.46 11.22
N VAL A 170 -4.69 14.37 10.90
CA VAL A 170 -4.38 15.78 10.66
C VAL A 170 -3.66 16.39 11.87
N ALA A 171 -4.23 16.24 13.07
CA ALA A 171 -3.65 16.80 14.28
C ALA A 171 -2.24 16.26 14.57
N MET A 172 -2.00 14.97 14.33
CA MET A 172 -0.69 14.36 14.52
C MET A 172 0.32 14.85 13.47
N LEU A 173 -0.07 14.92 12.19
CA LEU A 173 0.84 15.32 11.11
C LEU A 173 1.16 16.82 11.13
N GLU A 174 0.25 17.68 11.58
CA GLU A 174 0.50 19.12 11.72
C GLU A 174 1.31 19.48 12.99
N ASP A 175 1.47 18.56 13.94
CA ASP A 175 2.25 18.77 15.16
C ASP A 175 3.77 18.64 14.89
N GLU A 176 4.54 19.70 15.14
CA GLU A 176 6.01 19.67 15.02
C GLU A 176 6.68 18.66 15.97
N ALA A 177 6.02 18.34 17.09
CA ALA A 177 6.51 17.39 18.09
C ALA A 177 6.07 15.93 17.81
N ASN A 178 5.49 15.65 16.63
CA ASN A 178 5.05 14.31 16.28
C ASN A 178 6.21 13.31 16.15
N ILE A 179 5.86 12.04 15.95
CA ILE A 179 6.83 10.93 15.86
C ILE A 179 7.82 11.05 14.68
N PHE A 180 7.51 11.89 13.69
CA PHE A 180 8.36 12.17 12.53
C PHE A 180 9.29 13.38 12.77
N GLY A 181 9.09 14.12 13.86
CA GLY A 181 9.90 15.29 14.24
C GLY A 181 9.76 16.47 13.28
N ARG A 182 8.65 16.54 12.53
CA ARG A 182 8.32 17.66 11.63
C ARG A 182 6.81 17.73 11.42
N SER A 183 6.31 18.95 11.25
CA SER A 183 4.95 19.18 10.77
C SER A 183 4.86 19.03 9.26
N PHE A 184 3.68 18.66 8.79
CA PHE A 184 3.30 18.60 7.38
C PHE A 184 2.16 19.59 7.15
N ASP A 185 2.21 20.29 6.02
CA ASP A 185 1.09 21.12 5.57
C ASP A 185 0.11 20.26 4.79
N ILE A 186 -1.12 20.14 5.29
CA ILE A 186 -2.17 19.31 4.68
C ILE A 186 -3.12 20.25 3.94
N GLU A 187 -3.07 20.20 2.60
CA GLU A 187 -3.85 21.08 1.73
C GLU A 187 -5.36 20.99 2.00
N ASP A 188 -5.84 19.77 2.21
CA ASP A 188 -7.25 19.49 2.47
C ASP A 188 -7.45 18.53 3.64
N ARG A 189 -7.83 19.10 4.79
CA ARG A 189 -7.98 18.38 6.05
C ARG A 189 -9.16 17.41 6.07
N ASP A 190 -10.08 17.52 5.12
CA ASP A 190 -11.26 16.67 5.02
C ASP A 190 -11.09 15.55 3.98
N SER A 191 -9.95 15.50 3.28
CA SER A 191 -9.65 14.49 2.25
C SER A 191 -8.67 13.45 2.79
N ALA A 192 -9.01 12.16 2.67
CA ALA A 192 -8.07 11.09 2.94
C ALA A 192 -6.95 11.06 1.90
N LEU A 193 -7.21 11.48 0.66
CA LEU A 193 -6.20 11.54 -0.39
C LEU A 193 -5.12 12.59 -0.09
N SER A 194 -5.47 13.71 0.54
CA SER A 194 -4.49 14.73 0.95
C SER A 194 -3.62 14.31 2.14
N ILE A 195 -4.02 13.30 2.91
CA ILE A 195 -3.24 12.74 4.01
C ILE A 195 -2.27 11.66 3.53
N MET A 196 -2.66 10.91 2.49
CA MET A 196 -1.85 9.86 1.87
C MET A 196 -0.57 10.40 1.24
#